data_AF-A0A7S0LPJ2-F1
#
_entry.id   AF-A0A7S0LPJ2-F1
#
_cell.length_a   1.000
_cell.length_b   1.000
_cell.length_c   1.000
_cell.angle_alpha   90.00
_cell.angle_beta   90.00
_cell.angle_gamma   90.00
#
_symmetry.space_group_name_H-M   'P 1'
#
loop_
_entity.id
_entity.type
_entity.pdbx_description
1 polymer ?
#
loop_
_entity_poly.entity_id
_entity_poly.type
_entity_poly.pdbx_seq_one_letter_code
_entity_poly.pdbx_strand_id
1 'polypeptide(L)'
;RAGSRWVFPALQHSWREPLPGEEAYTVAFVLIDTVMLCGMPRRPPPIAAERHWKWVEEELASYTDAAYLIVGGHYPIYSPSSHGPSDCLQERLLPLLRKYRADVYFSGHDHALFHVGGKGA
;
A
#
# COMPACT_ATOMS: atom_id res chain seq x y z
N ARG A 1 18.79 19.23 3.14
CA ARG A 1 17.72 20.25 3.28
C ARG A 1 17.00 19.96 4.59
N ALA A 2 16.91 20.93 5.51
CA ALA A 2 16.15 20.76 6.75
C ALA A 2 14.65 20.77 6.41
N GLY A 3 14.08 19.59 6.13
CA GLY A 3 12.66 19.42 5.82
C GLY A 3 11.81 19.28 7.08
N SER A 4 10.56 19.71 7.02
CA SER A 4 9.59 19.48 8.09
C SER A 4 9.47 17.99 8.40
N ARG A 5 9.38 17.64 9.70
CA ARG A 5 9.16 16.25 10.16
C ARG A 5 7.91 15.60 9.53
N TRP A 6 6.93 16.40 9.14
CA TRP A 6 5.70 15.95 8.51
C TRP A 6 5.79 16.09 6.99
N VAL A 7 5.47 15.00 6.28
CA VAL A 7 5.40 14.94 4.81
C VAL A 7 4.12 14.20 4.45
N PHE A 8 3.15 14.91 3.87
CA PHE A 8 1.91 14.31 3.36
C PHE A 8 1.43 15.11 2.13
N PRO A 9 2.06 14.90 0.96
CA PRO A 9 1.85 15.75 -0.21
C PRO A 9 0.50 15.52 -0.89
N ALA A 10 -0.06 14.31 -0.78
CA ALA A 10 -1.38 13.93 -1.29
C ALA A 10 -1.87 12.66 -0.58
N LEU A 11 -3.18 12.39 -0.61
CA LEU A 11 -3.80 11.20 0.01
C LEU A 11 -3.10 9.89 -0.39
N GLN A 12 -2.74 9.78 -1.66
CA GLN A 12 -1.89 8.73 -2.18
C GLN A 12 -0.64 9.38 -2.79
N HIS A 13 0.53 8.83 -2.49
CA HIS A 13 1.81 9.36 -2.95
C HIS A 13 2.87 8.26 -2.89
N SER A 14 3.93 8.45 -3.64
CA SER A 14 5.03 7.50 -3.73
C SER A 14 6.36 8.25 -3.78
N TRP A 15 7.43 7.54 -3.48
CA TRP A 15 8.80 7.99 -3.69
C TRP A 15 9.72 6.79 -3.78
N ARG A 16 10.94 7.01 -4.29
CA ARG A 16 12.03 6.03 -4.24
C ARG A 16 13.26 6.66 -3.59
N GLU A 17 13.97 5.86 -2.82
CA GLU A 17 15.25 6.22 -2.21
C GLU A 17 16.30 5.18 -2.60
N PRO A 18 17.58 5.56 -2.76
CA PRO A 18 18.66 4.60 -2.89
C PRO A 18 18.82 3.77 -1.61
N LEU A 19 19.26 2.53 -1.76
CA LEU A 19 19.57 1.68 -0.61
C LEU A 19 20.88 2.17 0.03
N PRO A 20 20.90 2.51 1.33
CA PRO A 20 22.11 3.03 1.97
C PRO A 20 23.27 2.05 1.88
N GLY A 21 24.40 2.51 1.32
CA GLY A 21 25.60 1.68 1.11
C GLY A 21 25.58 0.83 -0.16
N GLU A 22 24.47 0.81 -0.90
CA GLU A 22 24.26 0.03 -2.12
C GLU A 22 23.47 0.85 -3.15
N GLU A 23 24.00 2.02 -3.51
CA GLU A 23 23.34 3.08 -4.32
C GLU A 23 22.86 2.62 -5.71
N ALA A 24 23.30 1.46 -6.20
CA ALA A 24 22.80 0.84 -7.43
C ALA A 24 21.37 0.29 -7.30
N TYR A 25 20.89 0.09 -6.07
CA TYR A 25 19.58 -0.44 -5.76
C TYR A 25 18.70 0.63 -5.13
N THR A 26 17.39 0.53 -5.34
CA THR A 26 16.41 1.47 -4.79
C THR A 26 15.30 0.76 -4.04
N VAL A 27 14.79 1.42 -3.01
CA VAL A 27 13.56 1.05 -2.29
C VAL A 27 12.46 2.01 -2.72
N ALA A 28 11.38 1.48 -3.28
CA ALA A 28 10.19 2.22 -3.64
C ALA A 28 9.14 2.10 -2.54
N PHE A 29 8.51 3.23 -2.21
CA PHE A 29 7.39 3.31 -1.27
C PHE A 29 6.16 3.82 -2.00
N VAL A 30 5.04 3.10 -1.87
CA VAL A 30 3.73 3.50 -2.42
C VAL A 30 2.73 3.55 -1.27
N LEU A 31 2.33 4.75 -0.85
CA LEU A 31 1.33 4.96 0.19
C LEU A 31 -0.04 5.23 -0.43
N ILE A 32 -1.02 4.44 0.00
CA ILE A 32 -2.39 4.44 -0.53
C ILE A 32 -3.41 4.81 0.54
N ASP A 33 -4.43 5.55 0.14
CA ASP A 33 -5.58 5.84 1.01
C ASP A 33 -6.65 4.77 0.83
N THR A 34 -6.68 3.78 1.73
CA THR A 34 -7.62 2.66 1.66
C THR A 34 -9.08 3.08 1.90
N VAL A 35 -9.33 4.26 2.48
CA VAL A 35 -10.69 4.81 2.63
C VAL A 35 -11.20 5.33 1.29
N MET A 36 -10.34 5.99 0.51
CA MET A 36 -10.66 6.41 -0.85
C MET A 36 -10.87 5.22 -1.79
N LEU A 37 -10.20 4.10 -1.54
CA LEU A 37 -10.32 2.87 -2.33
C LEU A 37 -11.55 2.03 -1.98
N CYS A 38 -11.83 1.84 -0.69
CA CYS A 38 -12.81 0.85 -0.21
C CYS A 38 -13.96 1.44 0.62
N GLY A 39 -13.92 2.75 0.93
CA GLY A 39 -14.93 3.41 1.75
C GLY A 39 -14.71 3.27 3.25
N MET A 40 -15.75 3.54 4.02
CA MET A 40 -15.77 3.40 5.49
C MET A 40 -16.82 2.36 5.88
N PRO A 41 -16.79 1.84 7.12
CA PRO A 41 -17.89 1.03 7.62
C PRO A 41 -19.23 1.74 7.39
N ARG A 42 -20.14 1.07 6.68
CA ARG A 42 -21.48 1.58 6.30
C ARG A 42 -21.49 2.77 5.33
N ARG A 43 -20.37 3.07 4.67
CA ARG A 43 -20.30 4.09 3.61
C ARG A 43 -19.55 3.54 2.40
N PRO A 44 -20.17 3.49 1.22
CA PRO A 44 -19.49 3.00 0.03
C PRO A 44 -18.27 3.87 -0.30
N PRO A 45 -17.31 3.34 -1.08
CA PRO A 45 -16.21 4.14 -1.60
C PRO A 45 -16.75 5.35 -2.40
N PRO A 46 -16.01 6.47 -2.41
CA PRO A 46 -16.40 7.65 -3.18
C PRO A 46 -16.47 7.34 -4.68
N ILE A 47 -17.27 8.10 -5.45
CA ILE A 47 -17.35 7.98 -6.93
C ILE A 47 -15.96 8.07 -7.58
N ALA A 48 -15.05 8.80 -6.95
CA ALA A 48 -13.66 8.97 -7.38
C ALA A 48 -12.78 7.72 -7.21
N ALA A 49 -13.23 6.66 -6.53
CA ALA A 49 -12.41 5.51 -6.15
C ALA A 49 -11.71 4.84 -7.35
N GLU A 50 -12.37 4.75 -8.50
CA GLU A 50 -11.75 4.16 -9.70
C GLU A 50 -10.52 4.95 -10.19
N ARG A 51 -10.48 6.27 -9.98
CA ARG A 51 -9.27 7.05 -10.29
C ARG A 51 -8.12 6.73 -9.33
N HIS A 52 -8.44 6.46 -8.06
CA HIS A 52 -7.46 6.03 -7.07
C HIS A 52 -6.93 4.64 -7.40
N TRP A 53 -7.81 3.69 -7.73
CA TRP A 53 -7.41 2.35 -8.18
C TRP A 53 -6.53 2.37 -9.43
N LYS A 54 -6.89 3.19 -10.42
CA LYS A 54 -6.08 3.37 -11.62
C LYS A 54 -4.68 3.89 -11.27
N TRP A 55 -4.59 4.91 -10.43
CA TRP A 55 -3.30 5.43 -9.97
C TRP A 55 -2.48 4.36 -9.25
N VAL A 56 -3.08 3.54 -8.39
CA VAL A 56 -2.36 2.47 -7.70
C VAL A 56 -1.75 1.48 -8.69
N GLU A 57 -2.51 1.02 -9.69
CA GLU A 57 -1.97 0.10 -10.70
C GLU A 57 -0.83 0.73 -11.53
N GLU A 58 -1.00 1.99 -11.97
CA GLU A 58 0.02 2.72 -12.73
C GLU A 58 1.30 2.94 -11.91
N GLU A 59 1.14 3.26 -10.62
CA GLU A 59 2.26 3.49 -9.72
C GLU A 59 3.02 2.20 -9.41
N LEU A 60 2.33 1.09 -9.13
CA LEU A 60 2.98 -0.21 -8.93
C LEU A 60 3.72 -0.68 -10.20
N ALA A 61 3.16 -0.42 -11.38
CA ALA A 61 3.81 -0.74 -12.65
C ALA A 61 5.10 0.07 -12.88
N SER A 62 5.16 1.30 -12.38
CA SER A 62 6.31 2.21 -12.58
C SER A 62 7.54 1.86 -11.73
N TYR A 63 7.38 1.02 -10.69
CA TYR A 63 8.45 0.60 -9.77
C TYR A 63 8.89 -0.87 -9.96
N THR A 64 8.59 -1.48 -11.10
CA THR A 64 9.02 -2.86 -11.41
C THR A 64 10.55 -3.03 -11.52
N ASP A 65 11.29 -1.92 -11.58
CA ASP A 65 12.75 -1.84 -11.58
C ASP A 65 13.36 -1.65 -10.17
N ALA A 66 12.55 -1.35 -9.15
CA ALA A 66 13.03 -1.17 -7.79
C ALA A 66 13.50 -2.50 -7.19
N ALA A 67 14.53 -2.45 -6.35
CA ALA A 67 15.04 -3.64 -5.67
C ALA A 67 14.06 -4.15 -4.61
N TYR A 68 13.35 -3.21 -3.97
CA TYR A 68 12.26 -3.48 -3.05
C TYR A 68 11.09 -2.54 -3.32
N LEU A 69 9.88 -3.08 -3.35
CA LEU A 69 8.63 -2.34 -3.46
C LEU A 69 7.79 -2.54 -2.19
N ILE A 70 7.66 -1.47 -1.42
CA ILE A 70 6.92 -1.43 -0.16
C ILE A 70 5.63 -0.65 -0.38
N VAL A 71 4.49 -1.24 -0.05
CA VAL A 71 3.18 -0.61 -0.15
C VAL A 71 2.59 -0.41 1.25
N GLY A 72 2.01 0.74 1.52
CA GLY A 72 1.42 1.05 2.83
C GLY A 72 0.00 1.60 2.73
N GLY A 73 -0.91 1.16 3.58
CA GLY A 73 -2.28 1.67 3.68
C GLY A 73 -2.85 1.57 5.09
N HIS A 74 -4.05 2.08 5.33
CA HIS A 74 -4.64 2.01 6.68
C HIS A 74 -5.26 0.63 6.98
N TYR A 75 -6.15 0.14 6.12
CA TYR A 75 -6.87 -1.11 6.33
C TYR A 75 -6.03 -2.36 5.98
N PRO A 76 -6.16 -3.47 6.73
CA PRO A 76 -5.44 -4.70 6.45
C PRO A 76 -6.06 -5.51 5.30
N ILE A 77 -5.21 -6.16 4.49
CA ILE A 77 -5.64 -7.21 3.55
C ILE A 77 -6.05 -8.46 4.35
N TYR A 78 -5.18 -8.89 5.25
CA TYR A 78 -5.42 -10.00 6.17
C TYR A 78 -5.39 -9.50 7.61
N SER A 79 -6.34 -9.92 8.43
CA SER A 79 -6.30 -9.66 9.87
C SER A 79 -7.02 -10.76 10.67
N PRO A 80 -6.40 -11.25 11.77
CA PRO A 80 -7.06 -12.15 12.71
C PRO A 80 -7.88 -11.41 13.79
N SER A 81 -7.95 -10.07 13.73
CA SER A 81 -8.65 -9.23 14.71
C SER A 81 -10.15 -9.12 14.43
N SER A 82 -10.89 -8.45 15.32
CA SER A 82 -12.34 -8.24 15.21
C SER A 82 -12.76 -7.40 14.00
N HIS A 83 -11.88 -6.58 13.44
CA HIS A 83 -12.16 -5.86 12.20
C HIS A 83 -12.15 -6.78 10.97
N GLY A 84 -11.44 -7.92 11.06
CA GLY A 84 -11.34 -8.90 9.99
C GLY A 84 -10.54 -8.43 8.77
N PRO A 85 -10.40 -9.30 7.75
CA PRO A 85 -9.78 -8.93 6.49
C PRO A 85 -10.67 -7.98 5.67
N SER A 86 -10.06 -7.18 4.79
CA SER A 86 -10.81 -6.29 3.89
C SER A 86 -11.08 -6.95 2.55
N ASP A 87 -12.29 -7.44 2.30
CA ASP A 87 -12.66 -8.11 1.03
C ASP A 87 -12.34 -7.26 -0.20
N CYS A 88 -12.65 -5.97 -0.17
CA CYS A 88 -12.27 -5.01 -1.23
C CYS A 88 -10.77 -5.03 -1.55
N LEU A 89 -9.91 -5.12 -0.53
CA LEU A 89 -8.45 -5.17 -0.74
C LEU A 89 -7.99 -6.56 -1.17
N GLN A 90 -8.59 -7.64 -0.68
CA GLN A 90 -8.31 -9.00 -1.15
C GLN A 90 -8.67 -9.18 -2.63
N GLU A 91 -9.79 -8.60 -3.07
CA GLU A 91 -10.27 -8.71 -4.44
C GLU A 91 -9.49 -7.82 -5.42
N ARG A 92 -9.10 -6.61 -4.99
CA ARG A 92 -8.54 -5.60 -5.91
C ARG A 92 -7.06 -5.27 -5.69
N LEU A 93 -6.63 -5.13 -4.43
CA LEU A 93 -5.24 -4.74 -4.13
C LEU A 93 -4.30 -5.94 -4.19
N LEU A 94 -4.66 -7.05 -3.54
CA LEU A 94 -3.82 -8.24 -3.45
C LEU A 94 -3.39 -8.79 -4.83
N PRO A 95 -4.26 -8.87 -5.87
CA PRO A 95 -3.83 -9.26 -7.20
C PRO A 95 -2.80 -8.30 -7.82
N LEU A 96 -2.92 -6.99 -7.57
CA LEU A 96 -1.96 -5.99 -8.06
C LEU A 96 -0.60 -6.14 -7.35
N LEU A 97 -0.60 -6.29 -6.03
CA LEU A 97 0.63 -6.52 -5.26
C LEU A 97 1.38 -7.75 -5.78
N ARG A 98 0.66 -8.84 -6.07
CA ARG A 98 1.24 -10.05 -6.66
C ARG A 98 1.72 -9.84 -8.09
N LYS A 99 0.93 -9.18 -8.93
CA LYS A 99 1.26 -8.88 -10.33
C LYS A 99 2.55 -8.08 -10.45
N TYR A 100 2.74 -7.08 -9.59
CA TYR A 100 3.90 -6.19 -9.59
C TYR A 100 4.97 -6.56 -8.57
N ARG A 101 4.85 -7.73 -7.92
CA ARG A 101 5.85 -8.30 -6.99
C ARG A 101 6.22 -7.34 -5.84
N ALA A 102 5.22 -6.70 -5.24
CA ALA A 102 5.44 -5.94 -4.02
C ALA A 102 5.97 -6.88 -2.92
N ASP A 103 7.05 -6.49 -2.24
CA ASP A 103 7.71 -7.32 -1.24
C ASP A 103 6.91 -7.36 0.07
N VAL A 104 6.36 -6.22 0.48
CA VAL A 104 5.64 -6.07 1.75
C VAL A 104 4.48 -5.09 1.61
N TYR A 105 3.36 -5.44 2.23
CA TYR A 105 2.25 -4.53 2.51
C TYR A 105 2.16 -4.22 4.01
N PHE A 106 2.32 -2.95 4.38
CA PHE A 106 2.09 -2.48 5.74
C PHE A 106 0.68 -1.94 5.92
N SER A 107 0.05 -2.33 7.01
CA SER A 107 -1.24 -1.79 7.43
C SER A 107 -1.33 -1.61 8.94
N GLY A 108 -2.29 -0.80 9.35
CA GLY A 108 -2.66 -0.62 10.75
C GLY A 108 -4.12 -1.02 10.93
N HIS A 109 -4.93 -0.06 11.39
CA HIS A 109 -6.36 -0.20 11.71
C HIS A 109 -6.63 -1.12 12.90
N ASP A 110 -6.06 -2.31 12.92
CA ASP A 110 -6.02 -3.14 14.10
C ASP A 110 -5.02 -2.61 15.11
N HIS A 111 -5.48 -2.46 16.35
CA HIS A 111 -4.68 -1.97 17.46
C HIS A 111 -3.85 -3.11 18.09
N ALA A 112 -3.17 -3.88 17.24
CA ALA A 112 -2.33 -5.02 17.58
C ALA A 112 -1.22 -5.20 16.53
N LEU A 113 -0.21 -6.01 16.85
CA LEU A 113 0.88 -6.32 15.93
C LEU A 113 0.71 -7.73 15.37
N PHE A 114 0.69 -7.85 14.05
CA PHE A 114 0.61 -9.13 13.34
C PHE A 114 1.64 -9.18 12.21
N HIS A 115 2.13 -10.37 11.92
CA HIS A 115 2.89 -10.68 10.71
C HIS A 115 2.22 -11.85 10.00
N VAL A 116 1.84 -11.65 8.75
CA VAL A 116 1.24 -12.67 7.89
C VAL A 116 2.20 -12.92 6.74
N GLY A 117 2.68 -14.15 6.61
CA GLY A 117 3.60 -14.55 5.54
C GLY A 117 3.52 -16.04 5.23
N GLY A 118 3.96 -16.42 4.04
CA GLY A 118 3.92 -17.81 3.56
C GLY A 118 3.59 -17.89 2.06
N LYS A 119 3.75 -19.08 1.46
CA LYS A 119 3.36 -19.31 0.06
C LYS A 119 1.85 -19.11 -0.08
N GLY A 120 1.44 -18.02 -0.74
CA GLY A 120 0.03 -17.72 -1.02
C GLY A 120 -0.63 -16.70 -0.07
N ALA A 121 0.12 -16.10 0.86
CA ALA A 121 -0.25 -14.82 1.47
C ALA A 121 -0.02 -13.71 0.45
#